data_AF-A0A5N6D605-F1
#
_entry.id   AF-A0A5N6D605-F1
#
_cell.length_a   1.000
_cell.length_b   1.000
_cell.length_c   1.000
_cell.angle_alpha   90.00
_cell.angle_beta   90.00
_cell.angle_gamma   90.00
#
_symmetry.space_group_name_H-M   'P 1'
#
loop_
_entity.id
_entity.type
_entity.pdbx_description
1 polymer ?
#
loop_
_entity_poly.entity_id
_entity_poly.type
_entity_poly.pdbx_seq_one_letter_code
_entity_poly.pdbx_strand_id
1 'polypeptide(L)'
;MTTSSFVASARLKVYQCWVQTWLRTSFSKDFLKELPPFDINTIAHLLQDSNLDLLLDPNLLLQVVVSFQQRFRSGQITLGGTLPPSTEETNLLSERYDPRVQCACSGVLPTPSMQDGGLVTPEICRSIERMRSAQNDVIERHQEWNGHGLFTVEKLQDAVEELTFCNFDVDETLTICSGASIGSIPPINAPDRRPSAAYDSDADIYNKLFPTHEEIKLCADAKYFHAMACGGSLVDEGLLCAIADAGNDVLIGDYCEAATKGTLRLLQQTGAAAVAFLKVCNLAGVVSDWQLDVLVAAHIHFRVLGYYRNHAVPKLPGGLYGSRMTDITTHRHIDIANTVGVVAASLATGQQLNEAEYMQLSYGTTLINDLVDFRSDTMRKQRENPVIRGIRGSACEYIHQQMLDCLIHVRKLIESKQLLAMVTMAFCNWCVMASHHKLYELFHGVVESPALKPCEYHGLEDQYELLLGALRPYGSLGPAGPNLGMKRKDLDQLYSCYRQSPKAHRAWLADMVRILMRPTAFRRIVDVVHYPWLGDTGDVEYCP
;
A
#
# COMPACT_ATOMS: atom_id res chain seq x y z
N MET A 1 -20.48 -28.90 -14.97
CA MET A 1 -20.33 -27.53 -14.44
C MET A 1 -20.66 -26.58 -15.57
N THR A 2 -21.78 -25.89 -15.45
CA THR A 2 -22.29 -24.94 -16.45
C THR A 2 -21.35 -23.73 -16.53
N THR A 3 -20.77 -23.53 -17.70
CA THR A 3 -20.05 -22.32 -18.08
C THR A 3 -20.99 -21.12 -18.01
N SER A 4 -20.94 -20.37 -16.91
CA SER A 4 -21.47 -19.01 -16.87
C SER A 4 -20.62 -18.17 -17.82
N SER A 5 -21.21 -17.75 -18.94
CA SER A 5 -20.57 -16.82 -19.87
C SER A 5 -20.48 -15.46 -19.19
N PHE A 6 -19.26 -15.04 -18.83
CA PHE A 6 -18.95 -13.72 -18.30
C PHE A 6 -19.42 -12.63 -19.28
N VAL A 7 -20.33 -11.76 -18.85
CA VAL A 7 -20.51 -10.46 -19.50
C VAL A 7 -19.43 -9.56 -18.92
N ALA A 8 -18.28 -9.50 -19.57
CA ALA A 8 -17.22 -8.56 -19.21
C ALA A 8 -17.75 -7.13 -19.29
N SER A 9 -17.50 -6.32 -18.24
CA SER A 9 -17.90 -4.92 -18.20
C SER A 9 -17.41 -4.16 -19.45
N ALA A 10 -18.29 -3.37 -20.07
CA ALA A 10 -17.93 -2.49 -21.18
C ALA A 10 -16.82 -1.51 -20.78
N ARG A 11 -16.88 -0.98 -19.56
CA ARG A 11 -15.89 -0.04 -19.02
C ARG A 11 -14.54 -0.70 -18.78
N LEU A 12 -14.51 -1.96 -18.34
CA LEU A 12 -13.26 -2.73 -18.24
C LEU A 12 -12.58 -2.86 -19.61
N LYS A 13 -13.33 -3.21 -20.66
CA LYS A 13 -12.78 -3.31 -22.03
C LYS A 13 -12.26 -1.96 -22.54
N VAL A 14 -13.02 -0.89 -22.31
CA VAL A 14 -12.61 0.48 -22.67
C VAL A 14 -11.33 0.86 -21.93
N TYR A 15 -11.23 0.58 -20.63
CA TYR A 15 -10.03 0.86 -19.84
C TYR A 15 -8.80 0.11 -20.36
N GLN A 16 -8.93 -1.19 -20.65
CA GLN A 16 -7.85 -1.98 -21.23
C GLN A 16 -7.39 -1.43 -22.59
N CYS A 17 -8.34 -1.03 -23.45
CA CYS A 17 -8.03 -0.40 -24.73
C CYS A 17 -7.40 1.00 -24.55
N TRP A 18 -7.84 1.75 -23.53
CA TRP A 18 -7.31 3.06 -23.18
C TRP A 18 -5.84 2.97 -22.81
N VAL A 19 -5.47 2.05 -21.92
CA VAL A 19 -4.07 1.84 -21.53
C VAL A 19 -3.23 1.47 -22.75
N GLN A 20 -3.67 0.51 -23.57
CA GLN A 20 -2.94 0.13 -24.78
C GLN A 20 -2.76 1.32 -25.76
N THR A 21 -3.79 2.15 -25.92
CA THR A 21 -3.75 3.33 -26.79
C THR A 21 -2.81 4.39 -26.22
N TRP A 22 -2.87 4.65 -24.91
CA TRP A 22 -1.98 5.56 -24.20
C TRP A 22 -0.52 5.15 -24.37
N LEU A 23 -0.21 3.87 -24.10
CA LEU A 23 1.14 3.35 -24.24
C LEU A 23 1.67 3.58 -25.66
N ARG A 24 0.86 3.35 -26.70
CA ARG A 24 1.24 3.60 -28.11
C ARG A 24 1.53 5.07 -28.40
N THR A 25 0.71 5.99 -27.88
CA THR A 25 0.88 7.44 -28.14
C THR A 25 2.04 8.05 -27.36
N SER A 26 2.39 7.51 -26.19
CA SER A 26 3.56 7.96 -25.41
C SER A 26 4.90 7.79 -26.15
N PHE A 27 4.99 6.89 -27.15
CA PHE A 27 6.20 6.68 -27.96
C PHE A 27 6.34 7.59 -29.18
N SER A 28 5.25 8.19 -29.69
CA SER A 28 5.27 8.96 -30.93
C SER A 28 4.60 10.32 -30.75
N LYS A 29 5.42 11.37 -30.78
CA LYS A 29 4.95 12.76 -30.69
C LYS A 29 4.26 13.25 -31.98
N ASP A 30 4.32 12.49 -33.06
CA ASP A 30 3.80 12.90 -34.37
C ASP A 30 2.28 12.84 -34.43
N PHE A 31 1.63 11.90 -33.71
CA PHE A 31 0.17 11.80 -33.61
C PHE A 31 -0.50 13.03 -32.98
N LEU A 32 0.24 13.82 -32.21
CA LEU A 32 -0.27 15.00 -31.51
C LEU A 32 -0.49 16.21 -32.42
N LYS A 33 -0.03 16.18 -33.68
CA LYS A 33 -0.09 17.33 -34.59
C LYS A 33 -1.18 17.25 -35.65
N GLU A 34 -1.84 16.11 -35.82
CA GLU A 34 -2.65 15.85 -37.03
C GLU A 34 -4.17 15.92 -36.82
N LEU A 35 -4.68 15.81 -35.57
CA LEU A 35 -6.12 15.79 -35.30
C LEU A 35 -6.58 17.01 -34.49
N PRO A 36 -7.69 17.68 -34.88
CA PRO A 36 -8.30 18.71 -34.04
C PRO A 36 -8.83 18.08 -32.74
N PRO A 37 -8.52 18.65 -31.56
CA PRO A 37 -8.96 18.09 -30.29
C PRO A 37 -10.47 18.19 -30.12
N PHE A 38 -11.10 17.09 -29.69
CA PHE A 38 -12.46 17.15 -29.12
C PHE A 38 -12.51 18.11 -27.95
N ASP A 39 -13.62 18.80 -27.74
CA ASP A 39 -13.87 19.59 -26.54
C ASP A 39 -14.08 18.71 -25.29
N ILE A 40 -13.93 19.32 -24.12
CA ILE A 40 -13.99 18.61 -22.82
C ILE A 40 -15.36 17.95 -22.64
N ASN A 41 -16.45 18.58 -23.08
CA ASN A 41 -17.80 18.01 -22.93
C ASN A 41 -17.97 16.81 -23.85
N THR A 42 -17.42 16.85 -25.06
CA THR A 42 -17.41 15.69 -25.96
C THR A 42 -16.61 14.52 -25.37
N ILE A 43 -15.42 14.77 -24.82
CA ILE A 43 -14.61 13.73 -24.16
C ILE A 43 -15.37 13.13 -22.97
N ALA A 44 -15.95 13.98 -22.11
CA ALA A 44 -16.74 13.55 -20.96
C ALA A 44 -17.98 12.73 -21.36
N HIS A 45 -18.72 13.18 -22.37
CA HIS A 45 -19.92 12.50 -22.86
C HIS A 45 -19.62 11.08 -23.35
N LEU A 46 -18.51 10.86 -24.05
CA LEU A 46 -18.12 9.54 -24.54
C LEU A 46 -17.83 8.54 -23.41
N LEU A 47 -17.43 9.00 -22.22
CA LEU A 47 -17.14 8.13 -21.06
C LEU A 47 -18.34 7.85 -20.15
N GLN A 48 -19.53 8.36 -20.49
CA GLN A 48 -20.78 7.97 -19.85
C GLN A 48 -21.14 6.52 -20.20
N ASP A 49 -21.76 5.79 -19.27
CA ASP A 49 -22.05 4.36 -19.42
C ASP A 49 -22.79 4.02 -20.72
N SER A 50 -23.71 4.88 -21.18
CA SER A 50 -24.49 4.68 -22.41
C SER A 50 -23.66 4.74 -23.69
N ASN A 51 -22.44 5.28 -23.64
CA ASN A 51 -21.61 5.58 -24.81
C ASN A 51 -20.32 4.76 -24.86
N LEU A 52 -20.04 3.92 -23.85
CA LEU A 52 -18.78 3.19 -23.75
C LEU A 52 -18.50 2.28 -24.95
N ASP A 53 -19.53 1.69 -25.55
CA ASP A 53 -19.36 0.83 -26.73
C ASP A 53 -18.79 1.59 -27.95
N LEU A 54 -19.00 2.91 -28.04
CA LEU A 54 -18.41 3.74 -29.09
C LEU A 54 -16.88 3.80 -28.94
N LEU A 55 -16.37 3.79 -27.71
CA LEU A 55 -14.94 3.82 -27.41
C LEU A 55 -14.23 2.50 -27.67
N LEU A 56 -14.94 1.47 -28.12
CA LEU A 56 -14.34 0.25 -28.65
C LEU A 56 -13.86 0.43 -30.11
N ASP A 57 -14.24 1.52 -30.79
CA ASP A 57 -13.61 1.93 -32.05
C ASP A 57 -12.18 2.47 -31.76
N PRO A 58 -11.13 1.80 -32.25
CA PRO A 58 -9.75 2.21 -32.01
C PRO A 58 -9.43 3.63 -32.48
N ASN A 59 -10.05 4.10 -33.56
CA ASN A 59 -9.79 5.43 -34.10
C ASN A 59 -10.40 6.52 -33.23
N LEU A 60 -11.64 6.30 -32.78
CA LEU A 60 -12.32 7.22 -31.88
C LEU A 60 -11.58 7.30 -30.53
N LEU A 61 -11.22 6.14 -29.95
CA LEU A 61 -10.47 6.10 -28.70
C LEU A 61 -9.10 6.80 -28.81
N LEU A 62 -8.37 6.58 -29.92
CA LEU A 62 -7.12 7.29 -30.20
C LEU A 62 -7.32 8.80 -30.22
N GLN A 63 -8.36 9.29 -30.90
CA GLN A 63 -8.67 10.72 -30.95
C GLN A 63 -9.03 11.28 -29.57
N VAL A 64 -9.77 10.54 -28.74
CA VAL A 64 -10.07 10.94 -27.35
C VAL A 64 -8.81 11.04 -26.51
N VAL A 65 -7.93 10.03 -26.55
CA VAL A 65 -6.65 10.03 -25.81
C VAL A 65 -5.77 11.21 -26.23
N VAL A 66 -5.60 11.43 -27.54
CA VAL A 66 -4.81 12.55 -28.08
C VAL A 66 -5.41 13.89 -27.67
N SER A 67 -6.74 14.03 -27.75
CA SER A 67 -7.45 15.25 -27.35
C SER A 67 -7.24 15.55 -25.87
N PHE A 68 -7.33 14.54 -25.00
CA PHE A 68 -7.04 14.69 -23.57
C PHE A 68 -5.61 15.17 -23.34
N GLN A 69 -4.62 14.52 -23.96
CA GLN A 69 -3.20 14.87 -23.81
C GLN A 69 -2.90 16.31 -24.28
N GLN A 70 -3.47 16.73 -25.41
CA GLN A 70 -3.32 18.10 -25.91
C GLN A 70 -3.92 19.12 -24.92
N ARG A 71 -5.13 18.87 -24.42
CA ARG A 71 -5.80 19.77 -23.48
C ARG A 71 -5.10 19.85 -22.12
N PHE A 72 -4.66 18.72 -21.60
CA PHE A 72 -3.83 18.67 -20.39
C PHE A 72 -2.56 19.51 -20.55
N ARG A 73 -1.80 19.35 -21.65
CA ARG A 73 -0.59 20.15 -21.90
C ARG A 73 -0.85 21.65 -22.08
N SER A 74 -2.04 22.02 -22.56
CA SER A 74 -2.45 23.42 -22.67
C SER A 74 -2.95 24.03 -21.35
N GLY A 75 -2.99 23.25 -20.26
CA GLY A 75 -3.49 23.70 -18.95
C GLY A 75 -5.01 23.79 -18.85
N GLN A 76 -5.76 23.27 -19.82
CA GLN A 76 -7.23 23.28 -19.80
C GLN A 76 -7.83 22.17 -18.93
N ILE A 77 -7.05 21.15 -18.60
CA ILE A 77 -7.42 20.06 -17.69
C ILE A 77 -6.41 20.06 -16.56
N THR A 78 -6.89 20.23 -15.33
CA THR A 78 -6.12 20.00 -14.10
C THR A 78 -6.37 18.59 -13.58
N LEU A 79 -5.52 18.06 -12.70
CA LEU A 79 -5.75 16.73 -12.11
C LEU A 79 -6.61 16.85 -10.85
N GLY A 80 -6.03 17.36 -9.75
CA GLY A 80 -6.71 17.45 -8.45
C GLY A 80 -6.63 18.82 -7.78
N GLY A 81 -6.16 19.85 -8.48
CA GLY A 81 -6.04 21.23 -7.96
C GLY A 81 -6.66 22.27 -8.89
N THR A 82 -6.56 23.53 -8.49
CA THR A 82 -7.05 24.67 -9.28
C THR A 82 -6.06 25.11 -10.37
N LEU A 83 -4.78 24.73 -10.23
CA LEU A 83 -3.74 24.97 -11.22
C LEU A 83 -3.27 23.66 -11.88
N PRO A 84 -2.82 23.71 -13.16
CA PRO A 84 -2.20 22.57 -13.80
C PRO A 84 -0.83 22.27 -13.18
N PRO A 85 -0.38 21.00 -13.19
CA PRO A 85 0.90 20.65 -12.59
C PRO A 85 2.08 21.29 -13.34
N SER A 86 3.05 21.84 -12.61
CA SER A 86 4.18 22.57 -13.19
C SER A 86 5.54 21.86 -13.06
N THR A 87 5.66 20.82 -12.22
CA THR A 87 6.89 20.01 -12.08
C THR A 87 6.62 18.52 -12.19
N GLU A 88 7.70 17.72 -12.20
CA GLU A 88 7.63 16.27 -12.24
C GLU A 88 7.00 15.69 -10.95
N GLU A 89 7.22 16.34 -9.81
CA GLU A 89 6.71 15.93 -8.50
C GLU A 89 5.18 16.00 -8.43
N THR A 90 4.58 17.05 -9.01
CA THR A 90 3.13 17.25 -9.03
C THR A 90 2.45 16.71 -10.29
N ASN A 91 3.21 16.45 -11.37
CA ASN A 91 2.68 15.92 -12.63
C ASN A 91 2.63 14.39 -12.61
N LEU A 92 1.49 13.83 -12.19
CA LEU A 92 1.26 12.38 -12.22
C LEU A 92 1.24 11.79 -13.63
N LEU A 93 1.12 12.61 -14.68
CA LEU A 93 1.11 12.18 -16.09
C LEU A 93 2.47 12.30 -16.78
N SER A 94 3.54 12.59 -16.03
CA SER A 94 4.84 12.86 -16.65
C SER A 94 5.59 11.62 -17.14
N GLU A 95 5.22 10.44 -16.62
CA GLU A 95 5.87 9.15 -16.89
C GLU A 95 7.37 9.13 -16.51
N ARG A 96 7.78 9.93 -15.52
CA ARG A 96 9.21 10.15 -15.19
C ARG A 96 9.59 10.01 -13.73
N TYR A 97 8.63 9.70 -12.85
CA TYR A 97 8.91 9.55 -11.43
C TYR A 97 9.91 8.40 -11.19
N ASP A 98 11.09 8.72 -10.65
CA ASP A 98 12.15 7.76 -10.35
C ASP A 98 12.78 8.11 -8.98
N PRO A 99 12.38 7.40 -7.91
CA PRO A 99 12.84 7.70 -6.56
C PRO A 99 14.22 7.12 -6.23
N ARG A 100 14.90 6.46 -7.18
CA ARG A 100 16.21 5.86 -6.90
C ARG A 100 17.25 6.94 -6.60
N VAL A 101 17.83 6.87 -5.41
CA VAL A 101 18.88 7.79 -4.97
C VAL A 101 20.10 7.01 -4.53
N GLN A 102 21.20 7.17 -5.26
CA GLN A 102 22.50 6.65 -4.82
C GLN A 102 22.96 7.42 -3.57
N CYS A 103 22.82 6.77 -2.40
CA CYS A 103 23.18 7.34 -1.11
C CYS A 103 24.19 6.43 -0.38
N ALA A 104 25.28 7.01 0.09
CA ALA A 104 26.33 6.29 0.83
C ALA A 104 26.40 6.69 2.33
N CYS A 105 25.42 7.47 2.83
CA CYS A 105 25.47 8.01 4.20
C CYS A 105 25.41 6.90 5.26
N SER A 106 25.69 7.26 6.52
CA SER A 106 25.56 6.36 7.68
C SER A 106 24.13 6.23 8.22
N GLY A 107 23.18 7.01 7.68
CA GLY A 107 21.79 7.07 8.16
C GLY A 107 21.58 7.91 9.40
N VAL A 108 22.65 8.35 10.06
CA VAL A 108 22.59 9.17 11.28
C VAL A 108 22.83 10.62 10.88
N LEU A 109 21.78 11.35 10.47
CA LEU A 109 21.87 12.77 10.13
C LEU A 109 20.77 13.63 10.75
N PRO A 110 21.12 14.79 11.33
CA PRO A 110 22.47 15.34 11.47
C PRO A 110 23.13 14.82 12.75
N THR A 111 24.28 14.15 12.66
CA THR A 111 25.18 14.08 13.81
C THR A 111 25.45 15.51 14.26
N PRO A 112 25.08 15.93 15.48
CA PRO A 112 25.64 17.15 16.05
C PRO A 112 27.15 16.91 16.10
N SER A 113 27.93 17.83 15.55
CA SER A 113 29.38 17.84 15.71
C SER A 113 29.69 17.83 17.22
N MET A 114 29.87 16.64 17.80
CA MET A 114 30.59 16.50 19.05
C MET A 114 31.98 17.05 18.76
N GLN A 115 32.32 18.04 19.56
CA GLN A 115 33.57 18.76 19.57
C GLN A 115 34.74 17.79 19.50
N ASP A 116 35.38 17.68 18.34
CA ASP A 116 36.81 17.39 18.25
C ASP A 116 37.31 17.83 16.86
N GLY A 117 38.43 18.55 16.86
CA GLY A 117 38.98 19.40 15.79
C GLY A 117 39.35 18.75 14.44
N GLY A 118 38.56 17.82 13.91
CA GLY A 118 38.66 17.33 12.54
C GLY A 118 37.59 17.96 11.64
N LEU A 119 38.00 18.56 10.53
CA LEU A 119 37.13 18.92 9.40
C LEU A 119 36.55 17.64 8.77
N VAL A 120 35.54 17.04 9.42
CA VAL A 120 34.69 16.03 8.79
C VAL A 120 33.49 16.78 8.25
N THR A 121 33.50 17.08 6.95
CA THR A 121 32.31 17.53 6.25
C THR A 121 31.21 16.51 6.53
N PRO A 122 30.03 16.89 7.04
CA PRO A 122 28.93 15.94 7.19
C PRO A 122 28.64 15.34 5.81
N GLU A 123 28.77 14.02 5.65
CA GLU A 123 28.31 13.37 4.43
C GLU A 123 26.79 13.58 4.33
N ILE A 124 26.37 14.49 3.47
CA ILE A 124 24.96 14.83 3.27
C ILE A 124 24.24 13.59 2.71
N CYS A 125 23.16 13.15 3.38
CA CYS A 125 22.32 12.07 2.89
C CYS A 125 21.54 12.55 1.68
N ARG A 126 21.92 12.07 0.50
CA ARG A 126 21.27 12.44 -0.77
C ARG A 126 19.80 12.07 -0.81
N SER A 127 19.40 10.95 -0.17
CA SER A 127 17.99 10.54 -0.07
C SER A 127 17.17 11.57 0.70
N ILE A 128 17.65 12.02 1.86
CA ILE A 128 17.01 13.07 2.66
C ILE A 128 17.02 14.42 1.91
N GLU A 129 18.12 14.77 1.24
CA GLU A 129 18.22 15.99 0.44
C GLU A 129 17.18 15.99 -0.70
N ARG A 130 17.05 14.89 -1.44
CA ARG A 130 16.06 14.74 -2.51
C ARG A 130 14.64 14.78 -1.99
N MET A 131 14.34 14.07 -0.90
CA MET A 131 13.04 14.12 -0.23
C MET A 131 12.68 15.56 0.19
N ARG A 132 13.61 16.30 0.82
CA ARG A 132 13.38 17.69 1.24
C ARG A 132 13.23 18.66 0.06
N SER A 133 13.99 18.44 -1.02
CA SER A 133 13.80 19.20 -2.27
C SER A 133 12.41 18.99 -2.83
N ALA A 134 11.99 17.72 -2.98
CA ALA A 134 10.67 17.38 -3.50
C ALA A 134 9.54 17.90 -2.59
N GLN A 135 9.74 17.85 -1.27
CA GLN A 135 8.81 18.45 -0.30
C GLN A 135 8.62 19.94 -0.55
N ASN A 136 9.71 20.71 -0.65
CA ASN A 136 9.63 22.15 -0.88
C ASN A 136 8.90 22.44 -2.19
N ASP A 137 9.22 21.67 -3.24
CA ASP A 137 8.57 21.81 -4.53
C ASP A 137 7.05 21.57 -4.48
N VAL A 138 6.61 20.54 -3.75
CA VAL A 138 5.18 20.21 -3.59
C VAL A 138 4.44 21.25 -2.73
N ILE A 139 5.09 21.78 -1.69
CA ILE A 139 4.50 22.79 -0.78
C ILE A 139 4.31 24.13 -1.49
N GLU A 140 5.33 24.59 -2.24
CA GLU A 140 5.24 25.81 -3.04
C GLU A 140 4.09 25.74 -4.06
N ARG A 141 3.73 24.53 -4.49
CA ARG A 141 2.70 24.22 -5.49
C ARG A 141 1.42 23.63 -4.90
N HIS A 142 1.09 23.95 -3.65
CA HIS A 142 -0.12 23.48 -2.97
C HIS A 142 -1.45 23.78 -3.69
N GLN A 143 -1.47 24.63 -4.72
CA GLN A 143 -2.65 24.91 -5.56
C GLN A 143 -2.80 23.92 -6.73
N GLU A 144 -1.79 23.10 -7.02
CA GLU A 144 -1.80 22.07 -8.07
C GLU A 144 -2.46 20.75 -7.62
N TRP A 145 -2.77 20.64 -6.33
CA TRP A 145 -3.42 19.49 -5.71
C TRP A 145 -4.37 19.92 -4.58
N ASN A 146 -5.30 19.05 -4.20
CA ASN A 146 -6.24 19.31 -3.12
C ASN A 146 -6.44 18.02 -2.31
N GLY A 147 -5.95 17.99 -1.08
CA GLY A 147 -6.11 16.84 -0.20
C GLY A 147 -7.43 16.78 0.54
N HIS A 148 -8.33 17.76 0.38
CA HIS A 148 -9.59 17.90 1.14
C HIS A 148 -9.40 17.79 2.66
N GLY A 149 -8.26 18.29 3.17
CA GLY A 149 -7.87 18.21 4.58
C GLY A 149 -7.26 16.86 5.00
N LEU A 150 -7.42 15.80 4.20
CA LEU A 150 -6.77 14.50 4.45
C LEU A 150 -5.27 14.64 4.24
N PHE A 151 -4.86 15.25 3.12
CA PHE A 151 -3.47 15.57 2.81
C PHE A 151 -3.27 17.08 2.89
N THR A 152 -2.31 17.53 3.70
CA THR A 152 -2.01 18.95 3.91
C THR A 152 -0.51 19.19 3.91
N VAL A 153 -0.11 20.45 3.72
CA VAL A 153 1.29 20.87 3.77
C VAL A 153 1.93 20.48 5.10
N GLU A 154 1.22 20.69 6.21
CA GLU A 154 1.68 20.41 7.56
C GLU A 154 1.93 18.91 7.75
N LYS A 155 1.02 18.03 7.32
CA LYS A 155 1.21 16.58 7.41
C LYS A 155 2.39 16.09 6.58
N LEU A 156 2.63 16.70 5.41
CA LEU A 156 3.80 16.39 4.61
C LEU A 156 5.09 16.86 5.30
N GLN A 157 5.04 18.00 6.00
CA GLN A 157 6.14 18.50 6.83
C GLN A 157 6.46 17.55 7.98
N ASP A 158 5.46 17.17 8.74
CA ASP A 158 5.61 16.26 9.88
C ASP A 158 6.13 14.88 9.43
N ALA A 159 5.59 14.33 8.33
CA ALA A 159 6.04 13.06 7.75
C ALA A 159 7.53 13.07 7.36
N VAL A 160 7.95 14.10 6.63
CA VAL A 160 9.35 14.25 6.20
C VAL A 160 10.28 14.53 7.39
N GLU A 161 9.80 15.27 8.39
CA GLU A 161 10.54 15.51 9.62
C GLU A 161 10.79 14.20 10.37
N GLU A 162 9.75 13.41 10.61
CA GLU A 162 9.87 12.11 11.27
C GLU A 162 10.84 11.20 10.54
N LEU A 163 10.70 11.03 9.22
CA LEU A 163 11.61 10.20 8.42
C LEU A 163 13.04 10.74 8.44
N THR A 164 13.24 12.07 8.42
CA THR A 164 14.59 12.64 8.56
C THR A 164 15.26 12.20 9.86
N PHE A 165 14.50 12.16 10.96
CA PHE A 165 15.02 11.93 12.30
C PHE A 165 14.76 10.52 12.85
N CYS A 166 14.24 9.60 12.05
CA CYS A 166 13.85 8.26 12.52
C CYS A 166 15.01 7.42 13.06
N ASN A 167 16.25 7.81 12.73
CA ASN A 167 17.48 7.14 13.16
C ASN A 167 18.08 7.71 14.45
N PHE A 168 17.45 8.71 15.07
CA PHE A 168 17.90 9.35 16.31
C PHE A 168 17.41 8.62 17.56
N ASP A 169 18.03 8.97 18.68
CA ASP A 169 17.65 8.53 20.03
C ASP A 169 17.52 7.02 20.13
N VAL A 170 18.55 6.31 19.65
CA VAL A 170 18.59 4.85 19.68
C VAL A 170 18.62 4.39 21.14
N ASP A 171 17.59 3.66 21.55
CA ASP A 171 17.49 3.05 22.87
C ASP A 171 17.81 1.56 22.80
N GLU A 172 19.01 1.20 23.29
CA GLU A 172 19.51 -0.17 23.35
C GLU A 172 19.26 -0.82 24.72
N THR A 173 18.61 -0.12 25.66
CA THR A 173 18.40 -0.59 27.04
C THR A 173 17.15 -1.46 27.20
N LEU A 174 16.57 -1.91 26.08
CA LEU A 174 15.36 -2.72 26.05
C LEU A 174 15.51 -4.02 26.83
N THR A 175 14.44 -4.40 27.54
CA THR A 175 14.37 -5.63 28.32
C THR A 175 13.27 -6.55 27.81
N ILE A 176 13.30 -7.81 28.27
CA ILE A 176 12.19 -8.76 28.13
C ILE A 176 11.50 -8.97 29.47
N CYS A 177 10.45 -9.79 29.48
CA CYS A 177 9.64 -10.09 30.67
C CYS A 177 10.44 -10.63 31.88
N SER A 178 11.62 -11.22 31.67
CA SER A 178 12.51 -11.67 32.74
C SER A 178 13.40 -10.57 33.34
N GLY A 179 13.34 -9.35 32.78
CA GLY A 179 14.26 -8.25 33.10
C GLY A 179 15.62 -8.36 32.41
N ALA A 180 15.88 -9.45 31.67
CA ALA A 180 17.10 -9.58 30.88
C ALA A 180 17.11 -8.61 29.71
N SER A 181 18.31 -8.22 29.25
CA SER A 181 18.48 -7.41 28.03
C SER A 181 17.90 -8.13 26.81
N ILE A 182 17.31 -7.38 25.88
CA ILE A 182 16.84 -7.93 24.61
C ILE A 182 17.96 -8.60 23.81
N GLY A 183 19.23 -8.21 23.99
CA GLY A 183 20.37 -8.87 23.36
C GLY A 183 20.59 -10.32 23.83
N SER A 184 19.87 -10.78 24.85
CA SER A 184 19.95 -12.15 25.37
C SER A 184 19.05 -13.16 24.64
N ILE A 185 18.10 -12.72 23.82
CA ILE A 185 17.26 -13.64 23.03
C ILE A 185 17.99 -14.05 21.74
N PRO A 186 17.63 -15.20 21.13
CA PRO A 186 18.14 -15.56 19.81
C PRO A 186 17.87 -14.46 18.77
N PRO A 187 18.73 -14.31 17.75
CA PRO A 187 18.50 -13.36 16.67
C PRO A 187 17.09 -13.52 16.08
N ILE A 188 16.40 -12.40 15.87
CA ILE A 188 15.06 -12.39 15.28
C ILE A 188 15.20 -12.69 13.80
N ASN A 189 14.72 -13.86 13.42
CA ASN A 189 14.65 -14.33 12.05
C ASN A 189 13.20 -14.30 11.54
N ALA A 190 13.05 -14.28 10.21
CA ALA A 190 11.79 -14.27 9.49
C ALA A 190 11.89 -15.24 8.30
N PRO A 191 10.83 -16.02 8.01
CA PRO A 191 10.76 -16.80 6.79
C PRO A 191 10.52 -15.88 5.60
N ASP A 192 11.51 -15.73 4.72
CA ASP A 192 11.40 -15.07 3.42
C ASP A 192 11.65 -16.10 2.31
N ARG A 193 10.77 -17.11 2.27
CA ARG A 193 10.93 -18.22 1.33
C ARG A 193 10.69 -17.73 -0.10
N ARG A 194 11.49 -18.23 -1.03
CA ARG A 194 11.17 -18.12 -2.46
C ARG A 194 9.86 -18.86 -2.78
N PRO A 195 9.11 -18.42 -3.81
CA PRO A 195 7.98 -19.15 -4.31
C PRO A 195 8.35 -20.59 -4.66
N SER A 196 7.43 -21.50 -4.39
CA SER A 196 7.61 -22.93 -4.58
C SER A 196 6.36 -23.53 -5.20
N ALA A 197 6.51 -24.31 -6.27
CA ALA A 197 5.40 -24.98 -6.95
C ALA A 197 4.58 -25.91 -6.02
N ALA A 198 5.16 -26.34 -4.89
CA ALA A 198 4.45 -27.13 -3.88
C ALA A 198 3.33 -26.34 -3.17
N TYR A 199 3.46 -25.01 -3.09
CA TYR A 199 2.63 -24.11 -2.29
C TYR A 199 2.00 -22.97 -3.10
N ASP A 200 2.70 -22.46 -4.10
CA ASP A 200 2.34 -21.31 -4.92
C ASP A 200 1.69 -21.70 -6.24
N SER A 201 0.88 -20.79 -6.79
CA SER A 201 0.31 -20.92 -8.13
C SER A 201 1.41 -20.73 -9.18
N ASP A 202 1.34 -21.50 -10.26
CA ASP A 202 2.14 -21.23 -11.47
C ASP A 202 1.79 -19.85 -12.03
N ALA A 203 2.78 -19.16 -12.61
CA ALA A 203 2.61 -17.80 -13.13
C ALA A 203 1.47 -17.70 -14.16
N ASP A 204 1.35 -18.66 -15.07
CA ASP A 204 0.30 -18.70 -16.09
C ASP A 204 -1.12 -18.84 -15.49
N ILE A 205 -1.25 -19.58 -14.38
CA ILE A 205 -2.52 -19.73 -13.68
C ILE A 205 -2.79 -18.43 -12.93
N TYR A 206 -1.81 -17.93 -12.19
CA TYR A 206 -1.92 -16.73 -11.39
C TYR A 206 -2.32 -15.51 -12.24
N ASN A 207 -1.65 -15.28 -13.38
CA ASN A 207 -1.94 -14.18 -14.30
C ASN A 207 -3.33 -14.29 -14.95
N LYS A 208 -3.90 -15.50 -15.06
CA LYS A 208 -5.30 -15.67 -15.49
C LYS A 208 -6.30 -15.33 -14.39
N LEU A 209 -5.97 -15.59 -13.12
CA LEU A 209 -6.84 -15.29 -11.99
C LEU A 209 -6.83 -13.80 -11.63
N PHE A 210 -5.66 -13.17 -11.76
CA PHE A 210 -5.38 -11.79 -11.34
C PHE A 210 -4.62 -11.03 -12.43
N PRO A 211 -5.25 -10.78 -13.59
CA PRO A 211 -4.57 -10.13 -14.72
C PRO A 211 -4.20 -8.68 -14.42
N THR A 212 -2.95 -8.33 -14.69
CA THR A 212 -2.41 -6.95 -14.64
C THR A 212 -1.63 -6.65 -15.92
N HIS A 213 -1.42 -5.37 -16.22
CA HIS A 213 -0.60 -4.98 -17.37
C HIS A 213 0.87 -5.33 -17.20
N GLU A 214 1.35 -5.35 -15.95
CA GLU A 214 2.74 -5.66 -15.64
C GLU A 214 3.05 -7.16 -15.70
N GLU A 215 2.04 -8.02 -15.53
CA GLU A 215 2.19 -9.49 -15.40
C GLU A 215 3.18 -9.90 -14.30
N ILE A 216 3.36 -9.02 -13.31
CA ILE A 216 4.22 -9.21 -12.13
C ILE A 216 3.33 -9.54 -10.94
N LYS A 217 3.61 -10.69 -10.31
CA LYS A 217 2.84 -11.19 -9.14
C LYS A 217 2.73 -10.16 -8.03
N LEU A 218 3.80 -9.47 -7.68
CA LEU A 218 3.80 -8.44 -6.63
C LEU A 218 2.83 -7.29 -6.93
N CYS A 219 2.81 -6.81 -8.18
CA CYS A 219 1.87 -5.78 -8.62
C CYS A 219 0.43 -6.29 -8.54
N ALA A 220 0.19 -7.53 -8.98
CA ALA A 220 -1.12 -8.14 -8.87
C ALA A 220 -1.56 -8.34 -7.42
N ASP A 221 -0.67 -8.77 -6.52
CA ASP A 221 -0.96 -8.96 -5.10
C ASP A 221 -1.40 -7.62 -4.47
N ALA A 222 -0.67 -6.53 -4.72
CA ALA A 222 -1.02 -5.19 -4.22
C ALA A 222 -2.36 -4.68 -4.79
N LYS A 223 -2.60 -4.89 -6.08
CA LYS A 223 -3.80 -4.39 -6.77
C LYS A 223 -5.05 -5.19 -6.40
N TYR A 224 -5.01 -6.52 -6.54
CA TYR A 224 -6.18 -7.38 -6.37
C TYR A 224 -6.58 -7.59 -4.92
N PHE A 225 -5.62 -7.68 -4.00
CA PHE A 225 -5.94 -8.03 -2.61
C PHE A 225 -6.18 -6.83 -1.71
N HIS A 226 -5.81 -5.62 -2.14
CA HIS A 226 -6.14 -4.39 -1.43
C HIS A 226 -7.07 -3.50 -2.26
N ALA A 227 -6.54 -2.75 -3.24
CA ALA A 227 -7.28 -1.68 -3.93
C ALA A 227 -8.59 -2.19 -4.57
N MET A 228 -8.52 -3.25 -5.36
CA MET A 228 -9.70 -3.83 -6.00
C MET A 228 -10.59 -4.58 -4.99
N ALA A 229 -10.03 -5.15 -3.92
CA ALA A 229 -10.80 -5.81 -2.87
C ALA A 229 -11.71 -4.82 -2.11
N CYS A 230 -11.28 -3.56 -1.93
CA CYS A 230 -12.06 -2.53 -1.24
C CYS A 230 -13.42 -2.22 -1.92
N GLY A 231 -13.51 -2.33 -3.25
CA GLY A 231 -14.74 -2.10 -4.02
C GLY A 231 -15.24 -3.33 -4.81
N GLY A 232 -14.57 -4.47 -4.67
CA GLY A 232 -14.81 -5.65 -5.50
C GLY A 232 -16.25 -6.16 -5.44
N SER A 233 -16.76 -6.57 -6.61
CA SER A 233 -18.16 -6.94 -6.86
C SER A 233 -19.21 -5.82 -6.71
N LEU A 234 -18.85 -4.63 -6.18
CA LEU A 234 -19.77 -3.50 -5.99
C LEU A 234 -19.50 -2.34 -6.95
N VAL A 235 -18.27 -2.23 -7.43
CA VAL A 235 -17.81 -1.22 -8.39
C VAL A 235 -17.43 -1.89 -9.69
N ASP A 236 -17.57 -1.14 -10.78
CA ASP A 236 -17.09 -1.56 -12.08
C ASP A 236 -15.60 -1.94 -12.06
N GLU A 237 -15.25 -3.11 -12.61
CA GLU A 237 -13.87 -3.61 -12.58
C GLU A 237 -12.90 -2.71 -13.35
N GLY A 238 -13.34 -2.00 -14.40
CA GLY A 238 -12.51 -1.03 -15.10
C GLY A 238 -12.12 0.17 -14.25
N LEU A 239 -13.04 0.67 -13.41
CA LEU A 239 -12.72 1.72 -12.43
C LEU A 239 -11.78 1.22 -11.34
N LEU A 240 -12.01 0.01 -10.84
CA LEU A 240 -11.14 -0.60 -9.82
C LEU A 240 -9.72 -0.81 -10.35
N CYS A 241 -9.58 -1.32 -11.58
CA CYS A 241 -8.27 -1.44 -12.23
C CYS A 241 -7.61 -0.07 -12.40
N ALA A 242 -8.35 0.95 -12.84
CA ALA A 242 -7.80 2.29 -12.98
C ALA A 242 -7.35 2.90 -11.63
N ILE A 243 -8.09 2.69 -10.54
CA ILE A 243 -7.66 3.15 -9.20
C ILE A 243 -6.42 2.39 -8.74
N ALA A 244 -6.37 1.08 -8.96
CA ALA A 244 -5.25 0.24 -8.57
C ALA A 244 -3.97 0.59 -9.36
N ASP A 245 -4.10 0.83 -10.67
CA ASP A 245 -2.99 1.22 -11.55
C ASP A 245 -2.55 2.67 -11.30
N ALA A 246 -3.45 3.58 -10.91
CA ALA A 246 -3.07 4.92 -10.47
C ALA A 246 -2.12 4.88 -9.25
N GLY A 247 -2.26 3.85 -8.42
CA GLY A 247 -1.35 3.54 -7.32
C GLY A 247 0.04 3.04 -7.73
N ASN A 248 0.38 2.95 -9.02
CA ASN A 248 1.69 2.46 -9.45
C ASN A 248 2.86 3.33 -8.96
N ASP A 249 2.65 4.61 -8.65
CA ASP A 249 3.69 5.43 -7.99
C ASP A 249 4.07 4.90 -6.61
N VAL A 250 3.14 4.25 -5.90
CA VAL A 250 3.41 3.55 -4.64
C VAL A 250 4.36 2.38 -4.89
N LEU A 251 4.03 1.55 -5.88
CA LEU A 251 4.87 0.41 -6.28
C LEU A 251 6.24 0.84 -6.79
N ILE A 252 6.32 1.98 -7.49
CA ILE A 252 7.59 2.56 -7.91
C ILE A 252 8.39 2.96 -6.67
N GLY A 253 7.82 3.70 -5.72
CA GLY A 253 8.53 4.06 -4.50
C GLY A 253 9.04 2.86 -3.71
N ASP A 254 8.17 1.88 -3.45
CA ASP A 254 8.52 0.74 -2.60
C ASP A 254 9.53 -0.21 -3.23
N TYR A 255 9.50 -0.38 -4.56
CA TYR A 255 10.28 -1.43 -5.24
C TYR A 255 11.27 -0.89 -6.27
N CYS A 256 11.58 0.40 -6.26
CA CYS A 256 12.44 1.02 -7.29
C CYS A 256 13.84 0.40 -7.37
N GLU A 257 14.41 -0.01 -6.23
CA GLU A 257 15.77 -0.53 -6.17
C GLU A 257 15.91 -1.93 -6.77
N ALA A 258 14.83 -2.72 -6.78
CA ALA A 258 14.85 -4.06 -7.35
C ALA A 258 14.18 -4.18 -8.72
N ALA A 259 13.27 -3.26 -9.06
CA ALA A 259 12.59 -3.28 -10.34
C ALA A 259 13.55 -2.98 -11.49
N THR A 260 13.39 -3.70 -12.60
CA THR A 260 14.15 -3.39 -13.81
C THR A 260 13.75 -2.02 -14.37
N LYS A 261 14.63 -1.37 -15.14
CA LYS A 261 14.27 -0.12 -15.84
C LYS A 261 13.04 -0.30 -16.74
N GLY A 262 12.86 -1.47 -17.35
CA GLY A 262 11.69 -1.77 -18.17
C GLY A 262 10.40 -1.85 -17.35
N THR A 263 10.47 -2.51 -16.20
CA THR A 263 9.35 -2.60 -15.24
C THR A 263 8.94 -1.23 -14.71
N LEU A 264 9.91 -0.41 -14.27
CA LEU A 264 9.64 0.94 -13.78
C LEU A 264 8.99 1.81 -14.86
N ARG A 265 9.50 1.73 -16.09
CA ARG A 265 8.90 2.42 -17.22
C ARG A 265 7.46 1.99 -17.45
N LEU A 266 7.19 0.68 -17.41
CA LEU A 266 5.83 0.19 -17.59
C LEU A 266 4.89 0.73 -16.50
N LEU A 267 5.30 0.65 -15.23
CA LEU A 267 4.54 1.18 -14.08
C LEU A 267 4.25 2.68 -14.22
N GLN A 268 5.26 3.47 -14.61
CA GLN A 268 5.14 4.92 -14.84
C GLN A 268 4.08 5.22 -15.91
N GLN A 269 4.11 4.47 -17.01
CA GLN A 269 3.22 4.70 -18.15
C GLN A 269 1.80 4.21 -17.89
N THR A 270 1.62 3.05 -17.26
CA THR A 270 0.29 2.52 -16.89
C THR A 270 -0.35 3.36 -15.78
N GLY A 271 0.44 3.84 -14.81
CA GLY A 271 -0.04 4.76 -13.78
C GLY A 271 -0.51 6.11 -14.35
N ALA A 272 0.27 6.71 -15.26
CA ALA A 272 -0.14 7.92 -15.97
C ALA A 272 -1.44 7.69 -16.78
N ALA A 273 -1.51 6.58 -17.54
CA ALA A 273 -2.72 6.23 -18.28
C ALA A 273 -3.94 6.11 -17.36
N ALA A 274 -3.77 5.50 -16.18
CA ALA A 274 -4.83 5.28 -15.21
C ALA A 274 -5.33 6.59 -14.57
N VAL A 275 -4.42 7.46 -14.12
CA VAL A 275 -4.79 8.79 -13.60
C VAL A 275 -5.52 9.62 -14.66
N ALA A 276 -5.06 9.57 -15.91
CA ALA A 276 -5.73 10.24 -17.02
C ALA A 276 -7.14 9.69 -17.26
N PHE A 277 -7.31 8.36 -17.25
CA PHE A 277 -8.62 7.72 -17.39
C PHE A 277 -9.58 8.12 -16.26
N LEU A 278 -9.10 8.13 -15.01
CA LEU A 278 -9.87 8.57 -13.85
C LEU A 278 -10.25 10.05 -13.96
N LYS A 279 -9.37 10.90 -14.48
CA LYS A 279 -9.72 12.31 -14.74
C LYS A 279 -10.84 12.43 -15.75
N VAL A 280 -10.83 11.66 -16.83
CA VAL A 280 -11.93 11.68 -17.80
C VAL A 280 -13.23 11.14 -17.19
N CYS A 281 -13.15 10.08 -16.37
CA CYS A 281 -14.30 9.60 -15.61
C CYS A 281 -14.85 10.66 -14.64
N ASN A 282 -13.97 11.49 -14.06
CA ASN A 282 -14.36 12.62 -13.24
C ASN A 282 -15.08 13.70 -14.05
N LEU A 283 -14.55 14.08 -15.21
CA LEU A 283 -15.22 15.01 -16.13
C LEU A 283 -16.60 14.49 -16.59
N ALA A 284 -16.76 13.16 -16.69
CA ALA A 284 -18.03 12.51 -17.01
C ALA A 284 -19.00 12.39 -15.82
N GLY A 285 -18.58 12.77 -14.61
CA GLY A 285 -19.37 12.64 -13.38
C GLY A 285 -19.44 11.24 -12.78
N VAL A 286 -18.62 10.29 -13.26
CA VAL A 286 -18.55 8.91 -12.75
C VAL A 286 -17.67 8.82 -11.50
N VAL A 287 -16.63 9.65 -11.43
CA VAL A 287 -15.74 9.81 -10.27
C VAL A 287 -15.94 11.22 -9.71
N SER A 288 -16.23 11.35 -8.41
CA SER A 288 -16.40 12.67 -7.80
C SER A 288 -15.08 13.44 -7.68
N ASP A 289 -15.14 14.76 -7.58
CA ASP A 289 -13.96 15.60 -7.35
C ASP A 289 -13.21 15.16 -6.10
N TRP A 290 -13.92 14.89 -4.99
CA TRP A 290 -13.30 14.40 -3.76
C TRP A 290 -12.49 13.11 -3.97
N GLN A 291 -13.03 12.14 -4.72
CA GLN A 291 -12.35 10.86 -4.98
C GLN A 291 -11.08 11.04 -5.80
N LEU A 292 -11.12 11.86 -6.85
CA LEU A 292 -9.96 12.12 -7.69
C LEU A 292 -8.92 12.98 -6.96
N ASP A 293 -9.34 14.08 -6.35
CA ASP A 293 -8.46 15.04 -5.69
C ASP A 293 -7.66 14.38 -4.58
N VAL A 294 -8.32 13.61 -3.70
CA VAL A 294 -7.67 12.88 -2.61
C VAL A 294 -6.69 11.83 -3.13
N LEU A 295 -7.03 11.11 -4.22
CA LEU A 295 -6.13 10.15 -4.86
C LEU A 295 -4.87 10.83 -5.40
N VAL A 296 -5.05 11.94 -6.12
CA VAL A 296 -3.96 12.73 -6.70
C VAL A 296 -3.06 13.30 -5.61
N ALA A 297 -3.63 13.91 -4.57
CA ALA A 297 -2.87 14.47 -3.46
C ALA A 297 -2.07 13.39 -2.72
N ALA A 298 -2.67 12.22 -2.47
CA ALA A 298 -1.98 11.10 -1.83
C ALA A 298 -0.76 10.64 -2.64
N HIS A 299 -0.89 10.49 -3.95
CA HIS A 299 0.22 10.06 -4.80
C HIS A 299 1.32 11.11 -4.92
N ILE A 300 0.97 12.40 -5.00
CA ILE A 300 1.96 13.49 -4.98
C ILE A 300 2.74 13.49 -3.65
N HIS A 301 2.05 13.35 -2.52
CA HIS A 301 2.70 13.27 -1.21
C HIS A 301 3.57 12.01 -1.09
N PHE A 302 3.10 10.88 -1.60
CA PHE A 302 3.87 9.63 -1.60
C PHE A 302 5.15 9.75 -2.43
N ARG A 303 5.11 10.41 -3.60
CA ARG A 303 6.30 10.65 -4.44
C ARG A 303 7.44 11.30 -3.65
N VAL A 304 7.11 12.24 -2.76
CA VAL A 304 8.06 12.89 -1.86
C VAL A 304 8.73 11.87 -0.93
N LEU A 305 7.93 11.04 -0.26
CA LEU A 305 8.45 10.05 0.69
C LEU A 305 9.24 8.93 0.01
N GLY A 306 8.91 8.58 -1.24
CA GLY A 306 9.60 7.52 -1.97
C GLY A 306 11.10 7.75 -2.15
N TYR A 307 11.59 9.00 -2.12
CA TYR A 307 13.03 9.31 -2.18
C TYR A 307 13.82 8.87 -0.93
N TYR A 308 13.14 8.54 0.17
CA TYR A 308 13.75 8.10 1.42
C TYR A 308 14.24 6.65 1.38
N ARG A 309 13.63 5.80 0.54
CA ARG A 309 13.68 4.32 0.63
C ARG A 309 15.09 3.73 0.71
N ASN A 310 15.25 2.72 1.56
CA ASN A 310 16.41 1.82 1.66
C ASN A 310 17.79 2.50 1.86
N HIS A 311 17.85 3.73 2.37
CA HIS A 311 19.14 4.34 2.67
C HIS A 311 19.67 3.90 4.05
N ALA A 312 20.98 3.75 4.15
CA ALA A 312 21.71 3.40 5.37
C ALA A 312 21.45 2.02 6.01
N VAL A 313 20.55 1.18 5.48
CA VAL A 313 20.32 -0.21 5.93
C VAL A 313 21.62 -0.98 6.24
N PRO A 314 22.68 -0.95 5.38
CA PRO A 314 23.92 -1.68 5.66
C PRO A 314 24.65 -1.25 6.93
N LYS A 315 24.40 -0.04 7.44
CA LYS A 315 25.13 0.60 8.54
C LYS A 315 24.31 0.67 9.84
N LEU A 316 23.03 0.34 9.81
CA LEU A 316 22.18 0.33 11.00
C LEU A 316 22.47 -0.88 11.91
N PRO A 317 22.30 -0.74 13.24
CA PRO A 317 22.41 -1.86 14.17
C PRO A 317 21.40 -2.96 13.83
N GLY A 318 21.73 -4.21 14.14
CA GLY A 318 20.81 -5.34 14.03
C GLY A 318 19.94 -5.49 15.28
N GLY A 319 18.83 -6.22 15.15
CA GLY A 319 17.95 -6.55 16.28
C GLY A 319 16.95 -5.44 16.64
N LEU A 320 16.38 -5.54 17.84
CA LEU A 320 15.42 -4.57 18.37
C LEU A 320 16.13 -3.47 19.13
N TYR A 321 15.74 -2.25 18.84
CA TYR A 321 16.12 -1.03 19.55
C TYR A 321 15.00 -0.01 19.32
N GLY A 322 14.82 0.88 20.30
CA GLY A 322 13.95 2.04 20.13
C GLY A 322 14.63 3.13 19.31
N SER A 323 13.86 4.01 18.69
CA SER A 323 14.34 5.27 18.12
C SER A 323 13.31 6.38 18.34
N ARG A 324 13.62 7.62 17.94
CA ARG A 324 12.73 8.78 18.07
C ARG A 324 11.32 8.58 17.48
N MET A 325 11.12 7.63 16.56
CA MET A 325 9.80 7.31 16.02
C MET A 325 8.89 6.75 17.10
N THR A 326 7.91 7.54 17.49
CA THR A 326 6.95 7.17 18.55
C THR A 326 5.51 7.45 18.13
N ASP A 327 5.28 8.24 17.08
CA ASP A 327 3.96 8.50 16.53
C ASP A 327 3.70 7.59 15.33
N ILE A 328 2.77 6.66 15.52
CA ILE A 328 2.41 5.65 14.51
C ILE A 328 1.89 6.28 13.22
N THR A 329 1.26 7.45 13.29
CA THR A 329 0.53 8.00 12.13
C THR A 329 1.29 9.00 11.29
N THR A 330 2.39 9.58 11.77
CA THR A 330 3.01 10.75 11.16
C THR A 330 3.38 10.55 9.68
N HIS A 331 4.39 9.73 9.35
CA HIS A 331 4.66 9.43 7.92
C HIS A 331 3.73 8.36 7.34
N ARG A 332 3.27 7.40 8.16
CA ARG A 332 2.43 6.28 7.71
C ARG A 332 1.08 6.72 7.18
N HIS A 333 0.57 7.88 7.57
CA HIS A 333 -0.61 8.51 6.97
C HIS A 333 -0.54 8.60 5.44
N ILE A 334 0.67 8.78 4.90
CA ILE A 334 0.98 8.82 3.46
C ILE A 334 1.49 7.45 3.00
N ASP A 335 2.46 6.91 3.73
CA ASP A 335 3.30 5.79 3.32
C ASP A 335 2.56 4.44 3.26
N ILE A 336 1.51 4.25 4.08
CA ILE A 336 0.70 3.02 4.08
C ILE A 336 -0.21 2.90 2.85
N ALA A 337 -0.28 3.95 2.02
CA ALA A 337 -1.00 3.99 0.75
C ALA A 337 -2.50 3.59 0.81
N ASN A 338 -3.19 3.85 1.92
CA ASN A 338 -4.61 3.51 2.10
C ASN A 338 -5.54 4.14 1.05
N THR A 339 -5.15 5.25 0.44
CA THR A 339 -6.02 6.06 -0.42
C THR A 339 -6.59 5.30 -1.61
N VAL A 340 -5.84 4.41 -2.24
CA VAL A 340 -6.36 3.58 -3.35
C VAL A 340 -7.54 2.72 -2.88
N GLY A 341 -7.45 2.18 -1.67
CA GLY A 341 -8.53 1.43 -1.03
C GLY A 341 -9.71 2.32 -0.63
N VAL A 342 -9.43 3.49 -0.05
CA VAL A 342 -10.45 4.47 0.36
C VAL A 342 -11.28 4.93 -0.83
N VAL A 343 -10.67 5.23 -1.97
CA VAL A 343 -11.38 5.69 -3.18
C VAL A 343 -12.20 4.56 -3.79
N ALA A 344 -11.67 3.33 -3.84
CA ALA A 344 -12.42 2.17 -4.29
C ALA A 344 -13.65 1.87 -3.39
N ALA A 345 -13.47 1.91 -2.07
CA ALA A 345 -14.57 1.73 -1.12
C ALA A 345 -15.56 2.91 -1.13
N SER A 346 -15.08 4.13 -1.39
CA SER A 346 -15.93 5.32 -1.55
C SER A 346 -16.88 5.16 -2.74
N LEU A 347 -16.39 4.70 -3.90
CA LEU A 347 -17.27 4.39 -5.04
C LEU A 347 -18.29 3.30 -4.72
N ALA A 348 -17.90 2.28 -3.95
CA ALA A 348 -18.78 1.17 -3.58
C ALA A 348 -19.91 1.59 -2.62
N THR A 349 -19.67 2.60 -1.78
CA THR A 349 -20.54 2.95 -0.65
C THR A 349 -21.20 4.33 -0.80
N GLY A 350 -20.70 5.18 -1.70
CA GLY A 350 -21.07 6.59 -1.80
C GLY A 350 -20.57 7.45 -0.63
N GLN A 351 -19.74 6.90 0.26
CA GLN A 351 -19.25 7.59 1.46
C GLN A 351 -17.91 8.28 1.20
N GLN A 352 -17.62 9.34 1.94
CA GLN A 352 -16.33 10.05 1.96
C GLN A 352 -15.77 10.04 3.37
N LEU A 353 -14.46 10.13 3.54
CA LEU A 353 -13.83 10.23 4.85
C LEU A 353 -13.54 11.70 5.19
N ASN A 354 -13.71 12.05 6.46
CA ASN A 354 -13.08 13.25 7.01
C ASN A 354 -11.67 12.92 7.54
N GLU A 355 -10.94 13.96 7.93
CA GLU A 355 -9.59 13.83 8.48
C GLU A 355 -9.51 12.89 9.68
N ALA A 356 -10.37 13.03 10.68
CA ALA A 356 -10.34 12.20 11.89
C ALA A 356 -10.58 10.72 11.58
N GLU A 357 -11.52 10.42 10.68
CA GLU A 357 -11.79 9.06 10.22
C GLU A 357 -10.58 8.47 9.48
N TYR A 358 -9.93 9.26 8.62
CA TYR A 358 -8.73 8.81 7.89
C TYR A 358 -7.55 8.59 8.83
N MET A 359 -7.33 9.44 9.83
CA MET A 359 -6.27 9.23 10.83
C MET A 359 -6.48 7.93 11.64
N GLN A 360 -7.72 7.61 12.02
CA GLN A 360 -8.04 6.34 12.68
C GLN A 360 -7.77 5.14 11.77
N LEU A 361 -8.10 5.26 10.48
CA LEU A 361 -7.80 4.22 9.49
C LEU A 361 -6.29 4.03 9.34
N SER A 362 -5.53 5.11 9.16
CA SER A 362 -4.07 5.10 9.05
C SER A 362 -3.44 4.44 10.28
N TYR A 363 -3.87 4.79 11.49
CA TYR A 363 -3.36 4.18 12.72
C TYR A 363 -3.63 2.67 12.75
N GLY A 364 -4.89 2.26 12.51
CA GLY A 364 -5.28 0.84 12.57
C GLY A 364 -4.55 0.00 11.52
N THR A 365 -4.50 0.46 10.27
CA THR A 365 -3.82 -0.25 9.17
C THR A 365 -2.31 -0.29 9.34
N THR A 366 -1.70 0.78 9.89
CA THR A 366 -0.28 0.77 10.27
C THR A 366 0.00 -0.32 11.29
N LEU A 367 -0.80 -0.42 12.36
CA LEU A 367 -0.64 -1.50 13.34
C LEU A 367 -0.75 -2.88 12.69
N ILE A 368 -1.72 -3.10 11.79
CA ILE A 368 -1.87 -4.39 11.09
C ILE A 368 -0.60 -4.70 10.29
N ASN A 369 -0.15 -3.77 9.45
CA ASN A 369 1.01 -3.95 8.58
C ASN A 369 2.28 -4.20 9.39
N ASP A 370 2.57 -3.29 10.31
CA ASP A 370 3.85 -3.20 10.99
C ASP A 370 4.04 -4.27 12.05
N LEU A 371 2.95 -4.80 12.62
CA LEU A 371 2.98 -5.98 13.47
C LEU A 371 3.15 -7.27 12.63
N VAL A 372 2.50 -7.38 11.47
CA VAL A 372 2.66 -8.54 10.58
C VAL A 372 4.08 -8.62 10.01
N ASP A 373 4.65 -7.50 9.57
CA ASP A 373 6.01 -7.42 9.04
C ASP A 373 7.08 -7.23 10.13
N PHE A 374 6.70 -7.23 11.41
CA PHE A 374 7.59 -6.93 12.54
C PHE A 374 8.92 -7.69 12.48
N ARG A 375 8.87 -8.98 12.15
CA ARG A 375 10.07 -9.83 11.99
C ARG A 375 10.90 -9.48 10.77
N SER A 376 10.27 -9.35 9.61
CA SER A 376 10.99 -9.05 8.36
C SER A 376 11.63 -7.67 8.41
N ASP A 377 10.94 -6.68 8.96
CA ASP A 377 11.43 -5.32 9.09
C ASP A 377 12.55 -5.23 10.13
N THR A 378 12.49 -6.05 11.19
CA THR A 378 13.61 -6.19 12.13
C THR A 378 14.85 -6.75 11.42
N MET A 379 14.71 -7.83 10.63
CA MET A 379 15.83 -8.43 9.89
C MET A 379 16.42 -7.47 8.85
N ARG A 380 15.55 -6.80 8.09
CA ARG A 380 15.91 -5.84 7.04
C ARG A 380 16.37 -4.50 7.60
N LYS A 381 16.31 -4.33 8.93
CA LYS A 381 16.66 -3.09 9.64
C LYS A 381 15.85 -1.88 9.14
N GLN A 382 14.61 -2.11 8.72
CA GLN A 382 13.70 -1.07 8.23
C GLN A 382 13.38 -0.12 9.38
N ARG A 383 13.64 1.17 9.17
CA ARG A 383 13.46 2.19 10.20
C ARG A 383 12.07 2.81 10.12
N GLU A 384 11.43 2.71 8.97
CA GLU A 384 10.12 3.22 8.62
C GLU A 384 8.98 2.50 9.36
N ASN A 385 9.24 1.41 10.08
CA ASN A 385 8.25 0.72 10.90
C ASN A 385 8.16 1.36 12.32
N PRO A 386 7.19 2.27 12.58
CA PRO A 386 7.04 2.94 13.87
C PRO A 386 6.73 2.00 15.02
N VAL A 387 6.14 0.83 14.77
CA VAL A 387 5.87 -0.15 15.85
C VAL A 387 7.19 -0.75 16.34
N ILE A 388 8.09 -1.15 15.43
CA ILE A 388 9.41 -1.66 15.82
C ILE A 388 10.23 -0.57 16.49
N ARG A 389 10.20 0.66 15.94
CA ARG A 389 11.06 1.76 16.40
C ARG A 389 10.50 2.51 17.61
N GLY A 390 9.21 2.38 17.89
CA GLY A 390 8.56 2.95 19.07
C GLY A 390 8.79 2.16 20.36
N ILE A 391 9.43 0.98 20.29
CA ILE A 391 9.65 0.12 21.45
C ILE A 391 10.45 0.84 22.56
N ARG A 392 9.99 0.71 23.80
CA ARG A 392 10.63 1.24 25.01
C ARG A 392 10.40 0.30 26.19
N GLY A 393 11.41 0.17 27.05
CA GLY A 393 11.33 -0.69 28.24
C GLY A 393 11.19 -2.17 27.89
N SER A 394 10.14 -2.82 28.41
CA SER A 394 9.89 -4.25 28.19
C SER A 394 9.27 -4.49 26.82
N ALA A 395 9.99 -5.21 25.95
CA ALA A 395 9.51 -5.61 24.63
C ALA A 395 8.21 -6.42 24.70
N CYS A 396 8.06 -7.25 25.73
CA CYS A 396 6.89 -8.11 25.90
C CYS A 396 5.63 -7.30 26.22
N GLU A 397 5.75 -6.32 27.12
CA GLU A 397 4.65 -5.43 27.50
C GLU A 397 4.29 -4.50 26.34
N TYR A 398 5.30 -3.96 25.65
CA TYR A 398 5.10 -3.12 24.48
C TYR A 398 4.35 -3.87 23.37
N ILE A 399 4.85 -5.04 22.95
CA ILE A 399 4.20 -5.84 21.90
C ILE A 399 2.77 -6.23 22.30
N HIS A 400 2.55 -6.61 23.56
CA HIS A 400 1.20 -6.89 24.07
C HIS A 400 0.28 -5.69 23.86
N GLN A 401 0.72 -4.50 24.28
CA GLN A 401 -0.07 -3.28 24.14
C GLN A 401 -0.38 -2.97 22.67
N GLN A 402 0.62 -3.06 21.77
CA GLN A 402 0.40 -2.81 20.34
C GLN A 402 -0.59 -3.81 19.71
N MET A 403 -0.52 -5.09 20.09
CA MET A 403 -1.49 -6.10 19.64
C MET A 403 -2.90 -5.82 20.15
N LEU A 404 -3.03 -5.41 21.41
CA LEU A 404 -4.31 -5.07 22.01
C LEU A 404 -4.93 -3.84 21.33
N ASP A 405 -4.12 -2.80 21.11
CA ASP A 405 -4.53 -1.59 20.40
C ASP A 405 -4.94 -1.91 18.96
N CYS A 406 -4.21 -2.80 18.27
CA CYS A 406 -4.57 -3.25 16.93
C CYS A 406 -5.99 -3.85 16.91
N LEU A 407 -6.29 -4.79 17.81
CA LEU A 407 -7.63 -5.39 17.92
C LEU A 407 -8.72 -4.35 18.20
N ILE A 408 -8.46 -3.44 19.13
CA ILE A 408 -9.40 -2.37 19.50
C ILE A 408 -9.69 -1.48 18.29
N HIS A 409 -8.65 -1.04 17.57
CA HIS A 409 -8.80 -0.14 16.44
C HIS A 409 -9.44 -0.83 15.24
N VAL A 410 -9.05 -2.05 14.89
CA VAL A 410 -9.68 -2.85 13.83
C VAL A 410 -11.18 -3.00 14.09
N ARG A 411 -11.57 -3.37 15.32
CA ARG A 411 -12.97 -3.43 15.72
C ARG A 411 -13.69 -2.08 15.52
N LYS A 412 -13.15 -1.00 16.08
CA LYS A 412 -13.75 0.34 15.99
C LYS A 412 -13.95 0.77 14.54
N LEU A 413 -12.97 0.53 13.66
CA LEU A 413 -13.07 0.85 12.24
C LEU A 413 -14.21 0.07 11.57
N ILE A 414 -14.32 -1.23 11.86
CA ILE A 414 -15.38 -2.10 11.30
C ILE A 414 -16.78 -1.73 11.82
N GLU A 415 -16.90 -1.36 13.10
CA GLU A 415 -18.15 -0.94 13.72
C GLU A 415 -18.62 0.45 13.25
N SER A 416 -17.67 1.34 12.94
CA SER A 416 -17.98 2.76 12.71
C SER A 416 -18.78 3.02 11.44
N LYS A 417 -18.30 2.52 10.29
CA LYS A 417 -18.79 2.92 8.98
C LYS A 417 -18.41 1.92 7.91
N GLN A 418 -19.30 1.74 6.93
CA GLN A 418 -19.13 0.73 5.88
C GLN A 418 -17.86 0.94 5.05
N LEU A 419 -17.51 2.17 4.67
CA LEU A 419 -16.26 2.46 3.95
C LEU A 419 -15.04 2.00 4.78
N LEU A 420 -14.94 2.41 6.05
CA LEU A 420 -13.84 2.05 6.94
C LEU A 420 -13.74 0.54 7.15
N ALA A 421 -14.89 -0.14 7.30
CA ALA A 421 -14.95 -1.59 7.39
C ALA A 421 -14.43 -2.28 6.13
N MET A 422 -14.86 -1.84 4.94
CA MET A 422 -14.43 -2.41 3.66
C MET A 422 -12.92 -2.27 3.48
N VAL A 423 -12.35 -1.09 3.75
CA VAL A 423 -10.91 -0.86 3.64
C VAL A 423 -10.15 -1.71 4.66
N THR A 424 -10.58 -1.74 5.93
CA THR A 424 -9.90 -2.51 6.98
C THR A 424 -9.90 -4.02 6.69
N MET A 425 -11.04 -4.57 6.25
CA MET A 425 -11.12 -6.00 5.92
C MET A 425 -10.32 -6.34 4.65
N ALA A 426 -10.32 -5.47 3.64
CA ALA A 426 -9.48 -5.61 2.45
C ALA A 426 -7.99 -5.51 2.78
N PHE A 427 -7.60 -4.62 3.69
CA PHE A 427 -6.22 -4.51 4.17
C PHE A 427 -5.76 -5.81 4.85
N CYS A 428 -6.59 -6.41 5.71
CA CYS A 428 -6.32 -7.73 6.28
C CYS A 428 -6.21 -8.82 5.21
N ASN A 429 -7.06 -8.78 4.19
CA ASN A 429 -6.96 -9.70 3.05
C ASN A 429 -5.63 -9.54 2.32
N TRP A 430 -5.18 -8.31 2.07
CA TRP A 430 -3.86 -8.05 1.49
C TRP A 430 -2.73 -8.57 2.38
N CYS A 431 -2.72 -8.29 3.68
CA CYS A 431 -1.69 -8.81 4.59
C CYS A 431 -1.63 -10.34 4.57
N VAL A 432 -2.77 -11.03 4.60
CA VAL A 432 -2.80 -12.50 4.54
C VAL A 432 -2.35 -13.02 3.17
N MET A 433 -2.82 -12.39 2.10
CA MET A 433 -2.61 -12.87 0.74
C MET A 433 -1.21 -12.53 0.22
N ALA A 434 -0.79 -11.27 0.25
CA ALA A 434 0.50 -10.82 -0.25
C ALA A 434 1.66 -11.35 0.60
N SER A 435 1.51 -11.36 1.93
CA SER A 435 2.53 -11.88 2.86
C SER A 435 2.36 -13.38 3.16
N HIS A 436 1.61 -14.12 2.33
CA HIS A 436 1.36 -15.56 2.54
C HIS A 436 2.65 -16.37 2.66
N HIS A 437 3.66 -16.06 1.85
CA HIS A 437 4.96 -16.71 1.88
C HIS A 437 5.64 -16.66 3.26
N LYS A 438 5.38 -15.62 4.06
CA LYS A 438 5.86 -15.47 5.44
C LYS A 438 4.87 -16.07 6.44
N LEU A 439 3.60 -15.69 6.34
CA LEU A 439 2.56 -16.03 7.31
C LEU A 439 2.28 -17.54 7.38
N TYR A 440 2.30 -18.21 6.23
CA TYR A 440 2.12 -19.65 6.16
C TYR A 440 3.23 -20.37 6.93
N GLU A 441 4.48 -19.97 6.75
CA GLU A 441 5.63 -20.57 7.43
C GLU A 441 5.59 -20.29 8.93
N LEU A 442 5.32 -19.04 9.34
CA LEU A 442 5.18 -18.69 10.75
C LEU A 442 4.08 -19.52 11.41
N PHE A 443 2.94 -19.67 10.74
CA PHE A 443 1.82 -20.45 11.27
C PHE A 443 2.15 -21.95 11.44
N HIS A 444 3.03 -22.54 10.63
CA HIS A 444 3.38 -23.96 10.74
C HIS A 444 4.65 -24.22 11.56
N GLY A 445 5.60 -23.28 11.58
CA GLY A 445 6.96 -23.56 12.02
C GLY A 445 7.47 -22.75 13.22
N VAL A 446 6.76 -21.71 13.71
CA VAL A 446 7.16 -21.14 15.02
C VAL A 446 6.83 -22.13 16.14
N VAL A 447 7.80 -22.28 17.04
CA VAL A 447 7.72 -23.11 18.24
C VAL A 447 7.81 -22.22 19.48
N GLU A 448 7.20 -22.64 20.58
CA GLU A 448 7.39 -21.94 21.86
C GLU A 448 8.85 -22.02 22.31
N SER A 449 9.37 -20.92 22.82
CA SER A 449 10.72 -20.88 23.37
C SER A 449 10.84 -21.85 24.55
N PRO A 450 11.74 -22.84 24.51
CA PRO A 450 11.94 -23.75 25.63
C PRO A 450 12.58 -23.06 26.85
N ALA A 451 13.20 -21.89 26.64
CA ALA A 451 13.93 -21.16 27.67
C ALA A 451 13.06 -20.11 28.39
N LEU A 452 11.96 -19.66 27.78
CA LEU A 452 11.10 -18.59 28.29
C LEU A 452 9.64 -19.01 28.21
N LYS A 453 8.97 -19.07 29.35
CA LYS A 453 7.52 -19.30 29.38
C LYS A 453 6.81 -18.10 28.69
N PRO A 454 5.85 -18.34 27.79
CA PRO A 454 5.06 -17.27 27.19
C PRO A 454 4.36 -16.39 28.23
N CYS A 455 4.48 -15.07 28.09
CA CYS A 455 3.67 -14.13 28.87
C CYS A 455 2.17 -14.35 28.65
N GLU A 456 1.36 -14.05 29.66
CA GLU A 456 -0.09 -13.95 29.52
C GLU A 456 -0.43 -12.56 28.96
N TYR A 457 -0.96 -12.51 27.73
CA TYR A 457 -1.40 -11.27 27.10
C TYR A 457 -2.90 -11.09 27.37
N HIS A 458 -3.21 -10.42 28.48
CA HIS A 458 -4.58 -10.21 28.93
C HIS A 458 -5.39 -9.31 27.97
N GLY A 459 -6.70 -9.50 27.92
CA GLY A 459 -7.64 -8.66 27.14
C GLY A 459 -7.70 -8.92 25.64
N LEU A 460 -6.77 -9.69 25.05
CA LEU A 460 -6.82 -10.00 23.61
C LEU A 460 -8.05 -10.82 23.23
N GLU A 461 -8.37 -11.87 24.00
CA GLU A 461 -9.55 -12.72 23.75
C GLU A 461 -10.85 -11.93 23.88
N ASP A 462 -10.96 -11.07 24.90
CA ASP A 462 -12.15 -10.23 25.10
C ASP A 462 -12.37 -9.27 23.93
N GLN A 463 -11.31 -8.61 23.44
CA GLN A 463 -11.42 -7.72 22.28
C GLN A 463 -11.68 -8.49 20.99
N TYR A 464 -11.14 -9.69 20.84
CA TYR A 464 -11.40 -10.54 19.69
C TYR A 464 -12.87 -10.99 19.64
N GLU A 465 -13.48 -11.36 20.77
CA GLU A 465 -14.91 -11.69 20.81
C GLU A 465 -15.81 -10.49 20.43
N LEU A 466 -15.45 -9.27 20.86
CA LEU A 466 -16.13 -8.06 20.42
C LEU A 466 -15.96 -7.83 18.90
N LEU A 467 -14.76 -8.06 18.36
CA LEU A 467 -14.50 -7.99 16.93
C LEU A 467 -15.32 -9.02 16.13
N LEU A 468 -15.51 -10.23 16.64
CA LEU A 468 -16.39 -11.23 16.03
C LEU A 468 -17.85 -10.73 15.96
N GLY A 469 -18.30 -10.00 16.98
CA GLY A 469 -19.57 -9.29 16.98
C GLY A 469 -19.67 -8.27 15.85
N ALA A 470 -18.66 -7.41 15.71
CA ALA A 470 -18.56 -6.38 14.67
C ALA A 470 -18.55 -6.96 13.24
N LEU A 471 -17.97 -8.14 13.05
CA LEU A 471 -17.86 -8.80 11.74
C LEU A 471 -19.13 -9.57 11.33
N ARG A 472 -20.07 -9.81 12.26
CA ARG A 472 -21.29 -10.59 11.99
C ARG A 472 -22.12 -10.08 10.79
N PRO A 473 -22.33 -8.76 10.59
CA PRO A 473 -23.11 -8.25 9.46
C PRO A 473 -22.51 -8.57 8.08
N TYR A 474 -21.20 -8.80 8.00
CA TYR A 474 -20.50 -9.10 6.76
C TYR A 474 -20.53 -10.58 6.39
N GLY A 475 -21.07 -11.43 7.27
CA GLY A 475 -21.19 -12.88 7.05
C GLY A 475 -19.88 -13.64 7.28
N SER A 476 -19.91 -14.92 6.94
CA SER A 476 -18.77 -15.84 6.97
C SER A 476 -19.03 -16.96 5.96
N LEU A 477 -17.95 -17.47 5.36
CA LEU A 477 -17.93 -18.66 4.52
C LEU A 477 -17.80 -19.95 5.36
N GLY A 478 -17.57 -19.82 6.67
CA GLY A 478 -17.43 -20.95 7.59
C GLY A 478 -16.25 -21.85 7.20
N PRO A 479 -16.40 -23.19 7.27
CA PRO A 479 -15.32 -24.13 6.92
C PRO A 479 -14.84 -24.04 5.46
N ALA A 480 -15.63 -23.44 4.56
CA ALA A 480 -15.24 -23.23 3.16
C ALA A 480 -14.43 -21.94 2.95
N GLY A 481 -14.29 -21.12 3.99
CA GLY A 481 -13.54 -19.87 3.97
C GLY A 481 -12.02 -20.04 4.04
N PRO A 482 -11.28 -18.93 3.98
CA PRO A 482 -9.82 -18.95 4.08
C PRO A 482 -9.37 -19.43 5.46
N ASN A 483 -8.20 -20.08 5.51
CA ASN A 483 -7.48 -20.30 6.76
C ASN A 483 -5.97 -20.19 6.53
N LEU A 484 -5.24 -19.80 7.58
CA LEU A 484 -3.77 -19.63 7.52
C LEU A 484 -3.02 -20.94 7.21
N GLY A 485 -3.67 -22.09 7.40
CA GLY A 485 -3.15 -23.42 7.06
C GLY A 485 -3.23 -23.77 5.57
N MET A 486 -3.93 -22.98 4.75
CA MET A 486 -4.06 -23.24 3.31
C MET A 486 -2.81 -22.84 2.54
N LYS A 487 -2.53 -23.58 1.47
CA LYS A 487 -1.48 -23.22 0.52
C LYS A 487 -1.91 -22.00 -0.29
N ARG A 488 -0.92 -21.26 -0.80
CA ARG A 488 -1.16 -20.05 -1.58
C ARG A 488 -2.04 -20.32 -2.80
N LYS A 489 -1.73 -21.37 -3.54
CA LYS A 489 -2.49 -21.75 -4.75
C LYS A 489 -3.96 -22.06 -4.50
N ASP A 490 -4.27 -22.62 -3.32
CA ASP A 490 -5.66 -22.94 -2.96
C ASP A 490 -6.40 -21.64 -2.61
N LEU A 491 -5.75 -20.73 -1.87
CA LEU A 491 -6.31 -19.41 -1.57
C LEU A 491 -6.55 -18.57 -2.84
N ASP A 492 -5.61 -18.59 -3.79
CA ASP A 492 -5.73 -17.89 -5.08
C ASP A 492 -6.99 -18.34 -5.84
N GLN A 493 -7.17 -19.65 -5.97
CA GLN A 493 -8.34 -20.23 -6.65
C GLN A 493 -9.64 -19.88 -5.93
N LEU A 494 -9.70 -20.06 -4.60
CA LEU A 494 -10.88 -19.76 -3.81
C LEU A 494 -11.25 -18.27 -3.89
N TYR A 495 -10.28 -17.37 -3.70
CA TYR A 495 -10.54 -15.93 -3.76
C TYR A 495 -11.04 -15.50 -5.13
N SER A 496 -10.44 -16.02 -6.22
CA SER A 496 -10.87 -15.71 -7.59
C SER A 496 -12.35 -16.06 -7.84
N CYS A 497 -12.88 -17.07 -7.14
CA CYS A 497 -14.29 -17.46 -7.21
C CYS A 497 -15.15 -16.57 -6.30
N TYR A 498 -14.76 -16.40 -5.04
CA TYR A 498 -15.57 -15.67 -4.05
C TYR A 498 -15.64 -14.17 -4.31
N ARG A 499 -14.63 -13.56 -4.93
CA ARG A 499 -14.61 -12.13 -5.31
C ARG A 499 -15.63 -11.76 -6.39
N GLN A 500 -16.28 -12.74 -7.02
CA GLN A 500 -17.26 -12.50 -8.09
C GLN A 500 -18.67 -12.19 -7.57
N SER A 501 -18.97 -12.50 -6.31
CA SER A 501 -20.28 -12.24 -5.70
C SER A 501 -20.15 -11.29 -4.52
N PRO A 502 -20.91 -10.18 -4.45
CA PRO A 502 -20.81 -9.22 -3.34
C PRO A 502 -20.97 -9.84 -1.96
N LYS A 503 -21.88 -10.82 -1.81
CA LYS A 503 -22.11 -11.49 -0.52
C LYS A 503 -20.93 -12.37 -0.13
N ALA A 504 -20.44 -13.17 -1.07
CA ALA A 504 -19.34 -14.09 -0.79
C ALA A 504 -18.01 -13.34 -0.62
N HIS A 505 -17.79 -12.27 -1.38
CA HIS A 505 -16.63 -11.41 -1.27
C HIS A 505 -16.55 -10.75 0.12
N ARG A 506 -17.64 -10.13 0.59
CA ARG A 506 -17.66 -9.56 1.95
C ARG A 506 -17.44 -10.60 3.05
N ALA A 507 -18.02 -11.79 2.90
CA ALA A 507 -17.80 -12.88 3.84
C ALA A 507 -16.34 -13.35 3.84
N TRP A 508 -15.69 -13.43 2.67
CA TRP A 508 -14.27 -13.71 2.54
C TRP A 508 -13.40 -12.67 3.26
N LEU A 509 -13.64 -11.38 2.99
CA LEU A 509 -12.89 -10.29 3.62
C LEU A 509 -13.06 -10.29 5.15
N ALA A 510 -14.29 -10.54 5.63
CA ALA A 510 -14.55 -10.67 7.06
C ALA A 510 -13.82 -11.88 7.67
N ASP A 511 -13.79 -13.02 6.99
CA ASP A 511 -13.04 -14.21 7.43
C ASP A 511 -11.53 -13.98 7.45
N MET A 512 -10.97 -13.18 6.52
CA MET A 512 -9.56 -12.76 6.56
C MET A 512 -9.21 -12.01 7.85
N VAL A 513 -10.09 -11.11 8.31
CA VAL A 513 -9.93 -10.46 9.62
C VAL A 513 -9.98 -11.49 10.74
N ARG A 514 -10.97 -12.41 10.74
CA ARG A 514 -11.11 -13.43 11.79
C ARG A 514 -9.87 -14.30 11.94
N ILE A 515 -9.27 -14.73 10.84
CA ILE A 515 -8.11 -15.63 10.89
C ILE A 515 -6.83 -14.89 11.27
N LEU A 516 -6.64 -13.66 10.78
CA LEU A 516 -5.45 -12.87 11.06
C LEU A 516 -5.45 -12.39 12.52
N MET A 517 -6.58 -11.87 12.99
CA MET A 517 -6.72 -11.24 14.30
C MET A 517 -7.00 -12.21 15.44
N ARG A 518 -7.06 -13.52 15.17
CA ARG A 518 -7.24 -14.51 16.24
C ARG A 518 -6.04 -14.46 17.19
N PRO A 519 -6.20 -14.22 18.51
CA PRO A 519 -5.09 -13.95 19.42
C PRO A 519 -3.98 -15.01 19.38
N THR A 520 -4.34 -16.28 19.33
CA THR A 520 -3.38 -17.39 19.22
C THR A 520 -2.57 -17.36 17.92
N ALA A 521 -3.20 -17.07 16.78
CA ALA A 521 -2.50 -16.95 15.51
C ALA A 521 -1.67 -15.66 15.43
N PHE A 522 -2.25 -14.55 15.87
CA PHE A 522 -1.61 -13.24 15.83
C PHE A 522 -0.38 -13.20 16.73
N ARG A 523 -0.43 -13.80 17.94
CA ARG A 523 0.76 -13.94 18.79
C ARG A 523 1.88 -14.71 18.12
N ARG A 524 1.57 -15.83 17.45
CA ARG A 524 2.59 -16.62 16.75
C ARG A 524 3.32 -15.82 15.66
N ILE A 525 2.61 -14.89 15.03
CA ILE A 525 3.17 -13.99 14.01
C ILE A 525 4.06 -12.93 14.67
N VAL A 526 3.52 -12.20 15.67
CA VAL A 526 4.09 -10.94 16.18
C VAL A 526 5.05 -11.13 17.36
N ASP A 527 4.80 -12.09 18.25
CA ASP A 527 5.53 -12.26 19.51
C ASP A 527 6.90 -12.94 19.25
N VAL A 528 7.88 -12.11 18.87
CA VAL A 528 9.24 -12.52 18.53
C VAL A 528 10.05 -13.00 19.73
N VAL A 529 9.61 -12.70 20.95
CA VAL A 529 10.30 -13.07 22.19
C VAL A 529 9.97 -14.51 22.57
N HIS A 530 8.69 -14.88 22.56
CA HIS A 530 8.24 -16.19 23.02
C HIS A 530 8.09 -17.23 21.91
N TYR A 531 7.96 -16.79 20.65
CA TYR A 531 7.83 -17.66 19.48
C TYR A 531 8.99 -17.43 18.50
N PRO A 532 10.20 -17.93 18.79
CA PRO A 532 11.31 -17.80 17.85
C PRO A 532 11.06 -18.55 16.54
N TRP A 533 11.53 -17.99 15.43
CA TRP A 533 11.66 -18.71 14.17
C TRP A 533 13.06 -19.32 14.09
N LEU A 534 13.11 -20.65 14.06
CA LEU A 534 14.36 -21.44 13.99
C LEU A 534 14.55 -22.15 12.65
N GLY A 535 13.61 -21.97 11.71
CA GLY A 535 13.72 -22.52 10.36
C GLY A 535 14.60 -21.66 9.45
N ASP A 536 14.70 -22.07 8.19
CA ASP A 536 15.44 -21.29 7.18
C ASP A 536 14.82 -19.91 7.00
N THR A 537 15.67 -18.89 6.90
CA THR A 537 15.26 -17.51 6.58
C THR A 537 14.88 -17.34 5.12
N GLY A 538 15.14 -18.36 4.28
CA GLY A 538 15.03 -18.22 2.83
C GLY A 538 16.01 -17.17 2.30
N ASP A 539 15.62 -16.48 1.24
CA ASP A 539 16.43 -15.44 0.64
C ASP A 539 15.90 -14.09 1.13
N VAL A 540 16.57 -13.51 2.11
CA VAL A 540 16.14 -12.29 2.81
C VAL A 540 16.06 -11.07 1.87
N GLU A 541 16.72 -11.16 0.71
CA GLU A 541 16.73 -10.17 -0.36
C GLU A 541 15.69 -10.49 -1.46
N TYR A 542 14.95 -11.60 -1.35
CA TYR A 542 14.04 -12.07 -2.40
C TYR A 542 12.80 -11.22 -2.53
N CYS A 543 12.18 -10.80 -1.42
CA CYS A 543 11.11 -9.82 -1.49
C CYS A 543 11.78 -8.44 -1.63
N PRO A 544 11.75 -7.84 -2.83
CA PRO A 544 12.54 -6.65 -3.13
C PRO A 544 12.25 -5.44 -2.24
#